data_AF-A0A3B9IUG7-F1
#
_entry.id   AF-A0A3B9IUG7-F1
#
_cell.length_a   1.000
_cell.length_b   1.000
_cell.length_c   1.000
_cell.angle_alpha   90.00
_cell.angle_beta   90.00
_cell.angle_gamma   90.00
#
_symmetry.space_group_name_H-M   'P 1'
#
loop_
_entity.id
_entity.type
_entity.pdbx_description
1 polymer ?
#
loop_
_entity_poly.entity_id
_entity_poly.type
_entity_poly.pdbx_seq_one_letter_code
_entity_poly.pdbx_strand_id
1 'polypeptide(L)' 'PVTNIDLVHGDVVVWGGAWRLAHHGVKELRDGSHPATGRRRINITFRCAAGGC' A
#
# COMPACT_ATOMS: atom_id res chain seq x y z
N PRO A 1 -2.33 0.07 -18.90
CA PRO A 1 -1.51 -1.12 -18.53
C PRO A 1 -1.33 -1.13 -17.01
N VAL A 2 -1.16 -2.31 -16.40
CA VAL A 2 -0.91 -2.43 -14.94
C VAL A 2 0.59 -2.47 -14.70
N THR A 3 1.08 -1.65 -13.77
CA THR A 3 2.46 -1.69 -13.28
C THR A 3 2.49 -2.46 -11.96
N ASN A 4 3.38 -3.45 -11.85
CA ASN A 4 3.62 -4.15 -10.59
C ASN A 4 4.83 -3.54 -9.90
N ILE A 5 4.67 -3.20 -8.61
CA ILE A 5 5.73 -2.64 -7.77
C ILE A 5 5.76 -3.47 -6.50
N ASP A 6 6.94 -4.01 -6.15
CA ASP A 6 7.14 -4.71 -4.89
C ASP A 6 7.23 -3.69 -3.76
N LEU A 7 6.52 -3.94 -2.66
CA LEU A 7 6.54 -3.11 -1.45
C LEU A 7 7.04 -3.94 -0.27
N VAL A 8 8.23 -3.60 0.22
CA VAL A 8 8.88 -4.25 1.36
C VAL A 8 8.64 -3.48 2.68
N HIS A 9 9.08 -4.06 3.80
CA HIS A 9 8.92 -3.42 5.10
C HIS A 9 9.62 -2.06 5.13
N GLY A 10 8.88 -1.00 5.49
CA GLY A 10 9.38 0.37 5.55
C GLY A 10 9.02 1.23 4.35
N ASP A 11 8.57 0.64 3.23
CA ASP A 11 8.21 1.40 2.04
C ASP A 11 6.95 2.24 2.25
N VAL A 12 6.96 3.43 1.65
CA VAL A 12 5.84 4.36 1.61
C VAL A 12 5.54 4.71 0.16
N VAL A 13 4.26 4.63 -0.19
CA VAL A 13 3.77 5.06 -1.51
C VAL A 13 2.78 6.20 -1.31
N VAL A 14 2.97 7.28 -2.07
CA VAL A 14 2.05 8.42 -2.12
C VAL A 14 1.49 8.50 -3.54
N TRP A 15 0.17 8.55 -3.66
CA TRP A 15 -0.49 8.77 -4.95
C TRP A 15 -1.59 9.83 -4.82
N GLY A 16 -1.62 10.74 -5.79
CA GLY A 16 -2.48 11.91 -5.83
C GLY A 16 -2.54 12.50 -7.24
N GLY A 17 -3.14 13.69 -7.38
CA GLY A 17 -3.32 14.34 -8.68
C GLY A 17 -4.05 13.43 -9.68
N ALA A 18 -3.52 13.29 -10.89
CA ALA A 18 -4.08 12.43 -11.94
C ALA A 18 -4.25 10.95 -11.53
N TRP A 19 -3.48 10.49 -10.53
CA TRP A 19 -3.50 9.10 -10.06
C TRP A 19 -4.38 8.90 -8.82
N ARG A 20 -5.07 9.95 -8.33
CA ARG A 20 -5.85 9.88 -7.09
C ARG A 20 -6.96 8.82 -7.12
N LEU A 21 -7.52 8.57 -8.31
CA LEU A 21 -8.59 7.61 -8.55
C LEU A 21 -8.13 6.38 -9.36
N ALA A 22 -6.82 6.18 -9.50
CA ALA A 22 -6.31 5.04 -10.23
C ALA A 22 -6.66 3.72 -9.51
N HIS A 23 -7.03 2.71 -10.30
CA HIS A 23 -7.18 1.35 -9.80
C HIS A 23 -5.83 0.82 -9.28
N HIS A 24 -5.84 0.26 -8.08
CA HIS A 24 -4.68 -0.34 -7.44
C HIS A 24 -5.14 -1.50 -6.54
N GLY A 25 -4.24 -2.43 -6.27
CA GLY A 25 -4.51 -3.59 -5.44
C GLY A 25 -3.23 -4.31 -5.05
N VAL A 26 -3.34 -5.24 -4.12
CA VAL A 26 -2.24 -6.11 -3.69
C VAL A 26 -2.57 -7.50 -4.19
N LYS A 27 -1.61 -8.17 -4.84
CA LYS A 27 -1.74 -9.58 -5.23
C LYS A 27 -1.79 -10.46 -3.97
N GLU A 28 -2.14 -11.73 -4.14
CA GLU A 28 -2.03 -12.71 -3.06
C GLU A 28 -0.65 -12.64 -2.40
N LEU A 29 -0.63 -12.57 -1.07
CA LEU A 29 0.61 -12.52 -0.31
C LEU A 29 1.27 -13.89 -0.35
N ARG A 30 2.53 -13.92 -0.73
CA ARG A 30 3.36 -15.12 -0.59
C ARG A 30 3.52 -15.46 0.89
N ASP A 31 3.67 -16.75 1.18
CA ASP A 31 3.98 -17.20 2.54
C ASP A 31 5.33 -16.64 3.03
N GLY A 32 5.46 -16.47 4.34
CA GLY A 32 6.65 -15.91 4.97
C GLY A 32 6.38 -15.30 6.34
N SER A 33 7.46 -14.88 7.00
CA SER A 33 7.39 -14.18 8.29
C SER A 33 8.38 -13.02 8.33
N HIS A 34 7.99 -11.93 9.00
CA HIS A 34 8.86 -10.79 9.26
C HIS A 34 9.15 -10.67 10.77
N PRO A 35 10.40 -10.38 11.20
CA PRO A 35 10.76 -10.33 12.61
C PRO A 35 9.86 -9.41 13.46
N ALA A 36 9.38 -8.30 12.90
CA ALA A 36 8.56 -7.33 13.63
C ALA A 36 7.05 -7.63 13.63
N THR A 37 6.52 -8.39 12.66
CA THR A 37 5.07 -8.54 12.45
C THR A 37 4.59 -10.00 12.35
N GLY A 38 5.51 -10.97 12.39
CA GLY A 38 5.22 -12.38 12.15
C GLY A 38 4.70 -12.63 10.73
N ARG A 39 3.74 -13.55 10.57
CA ARG A 39 3.12 -13.89 9.28
C ARG A 39 2.02 -12.89 8.87
N ARG A 40 2.33 -11.58 8.88
CA ARG A 40 1.41 -10.52 8.46
C ARG A 40 2.16 -9.44 7.69
N ARG A 41 1.49 -8.90 6.65
CA ARG A 41 1.83 -7.61 6.03
C ARG A 41 0.80 -6.57 6.48
N ILE A 42 1.27 -5.49 7.09
CA ILE A 42 0.42 -4.39 7.57
C ILE A 42 0.54 -3.24 6.57
N ASN A 43 -0.58 -2.63 6.20
CA ASN A 43 -0.62 -1.39 5.44
C ASN A 43 -1.39 -0.34 6.23
N ILE A 44 -0.81 0.85 6.34
CA ILE A 44 -1.45 2.01 6.95
C ILE A 44 -1.70 2.99 5.81
N THR A 45 -2.97 3.29 5.53
CA THR A 45 -3.34 4.23 4.47
C THR A 45 -3.81 5.54 5.07
N PHE A 46 -3.02 6.61 4.91
CA PHE A 46 -3.41 7.95 5.30
C PHE A 46 -4.28 8.60 4.21
N ARG A 47 -5.38 9.23 4.62
CA ARG A 47 -6.28 9.97 3.73
C ARG A 47 -6.88 11.15 4.49
N CYS A 48 -7.17 12.23 3.77
CA CYS A 48 -8.12 13.20 4.26
C CYS A 48 -9.53 12.75 3.91
N ALA A 49 -10.29 12.36 4.92
CA ALA A 49 -11.63 11.80 4.74
C ALA A 49 -12.73 12.82 5.08
N ALA A 50 -12.43 13.82 5.89
CA ALA A 50 -13.32 14.93 6.22
C ALA A 50 -12.96 16.17 5.38
N GLY A 51 -13.93 17.07 5.15
CA GLY A 51 -13.67 18.35 4.50
C GLY A 51 -12.80 19.23 5.40
N GLY A 52 -11.61 19.62 4.93
CA GLY A 52 -10.65 20.38 5.75
C GLY A 52 -9.18 20.09 5.46
N CYS A 53 -8.86 19.01 4.75
CA CYS A 53 -7.82 19.10 3.72
C CYS A 53 -8.48 19.45 2.38
#